data_AF-A0AAV5TIR0-F1
#
_entry.id   AF-A0AAV5TIR0-F1
#
_cell.length_a   1.000
_cell.length_b   1.000
_cell.length_c   1.000
_cell.angle_alpha   90.00
_cell.angle_beta   90.00
_cell.angle_gamma   90.00
#
_symmetry.space_group_name_H-M   'P 1'
#
loop_
_entity.id
_entity.type
_entity.pdbx_description
1 polymer ?
#
loop_
_entity_poly.entity_id
_entity_poly.type
_entity_poly.pdbx_seq_one_letter_code
_entity_poly.pdbx_strand_id
1 'polypeptide(L)'
;FTYIYGILIMGVHVMVFYLLLCHTRTWARSVRIGYLLNQARMFAHDIWTCFLFREYTLIPYPIMACSGTFCAFIGGFNSMTIEAVFMVHAICILLFMLLMMHQQI
;
A
#
# COMPACT_ATOMS: atom_id res chain seq x y z
N PHE A 1 9.58 -16.02 -5.87
CA PHE A 1 9.72 -15.26 -4.60
C PHE A 1 8.57 -14.26 -4.40
N THR A 2 8.31 -13.37 -5.37
CA THR A 2 7.24 -12.35 -5.30
C THR A 2 5.82 -12.88 -5.02
N TYR A 3 5.41 -14.02 -5.58
CA TYR A 3 4.09 -14.60 -5.27
C TYR A 3 3.94 -15.08 -3.83
N ILE A 4 4.97 -15.73 -3.27
CA ILE A 4 4.94 -16.23 -1.90
C ILE A 4 4.93 -15.04 -0.92
N TYR A 5 5.72 -14.01 -1.22
CA TYR A 5 5.71 -12.74 -0.48
C TYR A 5 4.35 -12.06 -0.56
N GLY A 6 3.75 -11.97 -1.75
CA GLY A 6 2.42 -11.41 -1.96
C GLY A 6 1.34 -12.12 -1.15
N ILE A 7 1.35 -13.45 -1.10
CA ILE A 7 0.36 -14.21 -0.30
C ILE A 7 0.55 -13.93 1.20
N LEU A 8 1.80 -13.89 1.68
CA LEU A 8 2.10 -13.59 3.08
C LEU A 8 1.66 -12.17 3.47
N ILE A 9 1.99 -11.16 2.67
CA ILE A 9 1.67 -9.77 2.99
C ILE A 9 0.17 -9.51 2.95
N MET A 10 -0.56 -10.16 2.04
CA MET A 10 -2.02 -10.10 2.00
C MET A 10 -2.66 -10.63 3.30
N GLY A 11 -2.10 -11.71 3.86
CA GLY A 11 -2.52 -12.24 5.17
C GLY A 11 -2.30 -11.22 6.30
N VAL A 12 -1.15 -10.54 6.30
CA VAL A 12 -0.85 -9.47 7.26
C VAL A 12 -1.84 -8.32 7.12
N HIS A 13 -2.16 -7.89 5.89
CA HIS A 13 -3.12 -6.81 5.67
C HIS A 13 -4.52 -7.15 6.20
N VAL A 14 -4.99 -8.38 6.01
CA VAL A 14 -6.28 -8.85 6.55
C VAL A 14 -6.26 -8.85 8.08
N MET A 15 -5.18 -9.31 8.70
CA MET A 15 -5.02 -9.28 10.16
C MET A 15 -5.03 -7.85 10.70
N VAL A 16 -4.29 -6.94 10.07
CA VAL A 16 -4.24 -5.53 10.48
C VAL A 16 -5.59 -4.85 10.28
N PHE A 17 -6.32 -5.17 9.21
CA PHE A 17 -7.70 -4.69 9.02
C PHE A 17 -8.63 -5.16 10.13
N TYR A 18 -8.53 -6.42 10.52
CA TYR A 18 -9.32 -6.98 11.62
C TYR A 18 -9.00 -6.28 12.93
N LEU A 19 -7.71 -6.12 13.26
CA LEU A 19 -7.26 -5.41 14.46
C LEU A 19 -7.71 -3.96 14.46
N LEU A 20 -7.61 -3.25 13.34
CA LEU A 20 -8.11 -1.88 13.16
C LEU A 20 -9.61 -1.84 13.46
N LEU A 21 -10.42 -2.73 12.89
CA LEU A 21 -11.86 -2.72 13.12
C LEU A 21 -12.24 -3.00 14.58
N CYS A 22 -11.51 -3.88 15.26
CA CYS A 22 -11.76 -4.23 16.64
C CYS A 22 -11.27 -3.16 17.63
N HIS A 23 -10.08 -2.60 17.43
CA HIS A 23 -9.41 -1.72 18.40
C HIS A 23 -9.75 -0.23 18.21
N THR A 24 -10.10 0.23 17.00
CA THR A 24 -10.37 1.66 16.73
C THR A 24 -11.78 2.13 17.13
N ARG A 25 -12.53 1.33 17.89
CA ARG A 25 -13.88 1.71 18.35
C ARG A 25 -13.88 2.95 19.24
N THR A 26 -12.79 3.20 19.96
CA THR A 26 -12.63 4.35 20.86
C THR A 26 -12.08 5.60 20.17
N TRP A 27 -11.67 5.50 18.91
CA TRP A 27 -11.02 6.59 18.19
C TRP A 27 -12.04 7.55 17.58
N ALA A 28 -11.61 8.80 17.37
CA ALA A 28 -12.40 9.77 16.63
C ALA A 28 -12.72 9.25 15.22
N ARG A 29 -13.98 9.43 14.80
CA ARG A 29 -14.51 8.88 13.54
C ARG A 29 -13.65 9.26 12.32
N SER A 30 -13.14 10.50 12.27
CA SER A 30 -12.28 10.99 11.19
C SER A 30 -10.95 10.23 11.11
N VAL A 31 -10.31 9.96 12.25
CA VAL A 31 -9.04 9.21 12.31
C VAL A 31 -9.27 7.76 11.90
N ARG A 32 -10.36 7.14 12.38
CA ARG A 32 -10.71 5.76 12.00
C ARG A 32 -10.92 5.59 10.50
N ILE A 33 -11.65 6.52 9.86
CA ILE A 33 -11.87 6.49 8.40
C ILE A 33 -10.55 6.66 7.66
N GLY A 34 -9.69 7.59 8.10
CA GLY A 34 -8.36 7.78 7.53
C GLY A 34 -7.54 6.48 7.56
N TYR A 35 -7.53 5.77 8.70
CA TYR A 35 -6.73 4.56 8.86
C TYR A 35 -7.26 3.41 8.00
N LEU A 36 -8.58 3.25 7.91
CA LEU A 36 -9.18 2.26 7.02
C LEU A 36 -8.86 2.55 5.55
N LEU A 37 -8.89 3.81 5.15
CA LEU A 37 -8.57 4.22 3.79
C LEU A 37 -7.08 4.04 3.48
N ASN A 38 -6.20 4.35 4.43
CA ASN A 38 -4.77 4.09 4.31
C ASN A 38 -4.48 2.59 4.17
N GLN A 39 -5.12 1.77 5.01
CA GLN A 39 -4.95 0.32 4.97
C GLN A 39 -5.47 -0.29 3.66
N ALA A 40 -6.58 0.22 3.13
CA ALA A 40 -7.13 -0.20 1.83
C ALA A 40 -6.19 0.18 0.68
N ARG A 41 -5.57 1.36 0.76
CA ARG A 41 -4.56 1.81 -0.22
C ARG A 41 -3.33 0.92 -0.20
N MET A 42 -2.77 0.61 0.97
CA MET A 42 -1.63 -0.29 1.10
C MET A 42 -1.94 -1.69 0.56
N PHE A 43 -3.14 -2.21 0.85
CA PHE A 43 -3.58 -3.50 0.30
C PHE A 43 -3.68 -3.48 -1.23
N ALA A 44 -4.25 -2.42 -1.81
CA ALA A 44 -4.32 -2.26 -3.27
C ALA A 44 -2.92 -2.12 -3.89
N HIS A 45 -2.01 -1.46 -3.20
CA HIS A 45 -0.62 -1.30 -3.60
C HIS A 45 0.14 -2.63 -3.58
N ASP A 46 -0.03 -3.47 -2.57
CA ASP A 46 0.55 -4.82 -2.54
C ASP A 46 0.02 -5.72 -3.66
N ILE A 47 -1.27 -5.62 -3.98
CA ILE A 47 -1.83 -6.32 -5.14
C ILE A 47 -1.14 -5.84 -6.42
N TRP A 48 -1.00 -4.52 -6.56
CA TRP A 48 -0.33 -3.91 -7.70
C TRP A 48 1.12 -4.38 -7.81
N THR A 49 1.94 -4.22 -6.77
CA THR A 49 3.37 -4.53 -6.79
C THR A 49 3.66 -6.03 -6.90
N CYS A 50 2.95 -6.88 -6.13
CA CYS A 50 3.25 -8.31 -6.07
C CYS A 50 2.68 -9.10 -7.25
N PHE A 51 1.51 -8.72 -7.78
CA PHE A 51 0.82 -9.50 -8.81
C PHE A 51 0.82 -8.84 -10.19
N LEU A 52 0.63 -7.52 -10.29
CA LEU A 52 0.44 -6.83 -11.57
C LEU A 52 1.74 -6.26 -12.14
N PHE A 53 2.48 -5.52 -11.33
CA PHE A 53 3.75 -4.88 -11.66
C PHE A 53 4.92 -5.87 -11.58
N ARG A 54 4.85 -6.78 -10.59
CA ARG A 54 5.81 -7.84 -10.33
C ARG A 54 7.21 -7.27 -10.17
N GLU A 55 7.34 -6.36 -9.21
CA GLU A 55 8.60 -5.68 -8.92
C GLU A 55 9.64 -6.68 -8.42
N TYR A 56 10.77 -6.76 -9.13
CA TYR A 56 11.95 -7.43 -8.62
C TYR A 56 12.89 -6.37 -8.07
N THR A 57 12.94 -6.23 -6.75
CA THR A 57 14.01 -5.53 -6.07
C THR A 57 15.28 -6.37 -6.15
N LEU A 58 15.98 -6.27 -7.29
CA LEU A 58 17.35 -6.76 -7.43
C LEU A 58 18.26 -5.86 -6.59
N ILE A 59 18.41 -6.19 -5.30
CA ILE A 59 19.40 -5.58 -4.41
C ILE A 59 20.77 -5.59 -5.13
N PRO A 60 21.56 -4.50 -5.20
CA PRO A 60 21.47 -3.21 -4.49
C PRO A 60 20.99 -2.04 -5.35
N TYR A 61 20.53 -2.28 -6.59
CA TYR A 61 20.09 -1.21 -7.48
C TYR A 61 18.56 -1.12 -7.50
N PRO A 62 17.96 0.05 -7.25
CA PRO A 62 16.51 0.26 -7.35
C PRO A 62 16.10 0.33 -8.83
N ILE A 63 16.46 -0.67 -9.61
CA ILE A 63 15.97 -0.84 -10.97
C ILE A 63 14.63 -1.53 -10.84
N MET A 64 13.56 -0.74 -10.87
CA MET A 64 12.19 -1.25 -10.95
C MET A 64 12.02 -1.93 -12.30
N ALA A 65 12.38 -3.22 -12.36
CA ALA A 65 12.19 -4.05 -13.52
C ALA A 65 10.75 -4.58 -13.51
N CYS A 66 9.93 -3.96 -14.34
CA CYS A 66 8.52 -4.29 -14.50
C CYS A 66 8.41 -5.55 -15.38
N SER A 67 7.98 -6.68 -14.78
CA SER A 67 8.01 -8.01 -15.41
C SER A 67 6.64 -8.69 -15.52
N GLY A 68 5.58 -7.99 -15.11
CA GLY A 68 4.20 -8.47 -15.20
C GLY A 68 3.58 -8.31 -16.59
N THR A 69 2.54 -9.08 -16.88
CA THR A 69 1.74 -8.97 -18.12
C THR A 69 1.11 -7.59 -18.27
N PHE A 70 0.75 -6.96 -17.16
CA PHE A 70 0.25 -5.59 -17.14
C PHE A 70 1.28 -4.57 -17.61
N CYS A 71 2.57 -4.83 -17.36
CA CYS A 71 3.66 -4.00 -17.86
C CYS A 71 3.75 -4.00 -19.38
N ALA A 72 3.59 -5.18 -19.98
CA ALA A 72 3.61 -5.35 -21.43
C ALA A 72 2.41 -4.68 -22.10
N PHE A 73 1.28 -4.57 -21.39
CA PHE A 73 0.06 -3.94 -21.90
C PHE A 73 0.05 -2.41 -21.76
N ILE A 74 0.42 -1.90 -20.57
CA ILE A 74 0.31 -0.47 -20.22
C ILE A 74 1.62 0.29 -20.52
N GLY A 75 2.75 -0.40 -20.62
CA GLY A 75 4.08 0.17 -20.79
C GLY A 75 4.73 0.56 -19.47
N GLY A 76 6.06 0.38 -19.39
CA GLY A 76 6.82 0.55 -18.15
C GLY A 76 6.68 1.94 -17.51
N PHE A 77 6.70 3.02 -18.30
CA PHE A 77 6.57 4.38 -17.79
C PHE A 77 5.23 4.64 -17.07
N ASN A 78 4.14 4.16 -17.65
CA ASN A 78 2.81 4.30 -17.06
C ASN A 78 2.69 3.46 -15.79
N SER A 79 3.22 2.23 -15.79
CA SER A 79 3.23 1.38 -14.61
C SER A 79 4.03 1.97 -13.45
N MET A 80 5.17 2.60 -13.74
CA MET A 80 5.99 3.34 -12.76
C MET A 80 5.29 4.59 -12.23
N THR A 81 4.50 5.27 -13.07
CA THR A 81 3.72 6.43 -12.67
C THR A 81 2.61 6.03 -11.70
N ILE A 82 1.93 4.91 -11.97
CA ILE A 82 0.92 4.34 -11.07
C ILE A 82 1.55 3.98 -9.72
N GLU A 83 2.72 3.37 -9.74
CA GLU A 83 3.49 3.03 -8.53
C GLU A 83 3.83 4.28 -7.69
N ALA A 84 4.35 5.33 -8.34
CA ALA A 84 4.63 6.60 -7.69
C ALA A 84 3.37 7.25 -7.07
N VAL A 85 2.23 7.16 -7.77
CA VAL A 85 0.95 7.66 -7.25
C VAL A 85 0.55 6.93 -5.97
N PHE A 86 0.68 5.60 -5.92
CA PHE A 86 0.37 4.83 -4.71
C PHE A 86 1.27 5.24 -3.53
N MET A 87 2.58 5.30 -3.74
CA MET A 87 3.54 5.66 -2.69
C MET A 87 3.32 7.06 -2.14
N VAL A 88 3.19 8.06 -3.01
CA VAL A 88 2.98 9.46 -2.59
C VAL A 88 1.67 9.61 -1.82
N HIS A 89 0.58 9.02 -2.30
CA HIS A 89 -0.71 9.11 -1.61
C HIS A 89 -0.68 8.41 -0.25
N ALA A 90 -0.05 7.25 -0.14
CA ALA A 90 0.08 6.54 1.14
C ALA A 90 0.81 7.39 2.18
N ILE A 91 1.92 8.02 1.80
CA ILE A 91 2.68 8.92 2.69
C ILE A 91 1.84 10.14 3.09
N CYS A 92 1.18 10.79 2.13
CA CYS A 92 0.32 11.96 2.41
C CYS A 92 -0.81 11.63 3.39
N ILE A 93 -1.48 10.49 3.21
CA ILE A 93 -2.57 10.06 4.10
C ILE A 93 -2.02 9.73 5.48
N LEU A 94 -0.89 9.03 5.58
CA LEU A 94 -0.25 8.72 6.85
C LEU A 94 0.14 9.99 7.62
N LEU A 95 0.79 10.96 6.95
CA LEU A 95 1.18 12.23 7.54
C LEU A 95 -0.03 13.04 7.99
N PHE A 96 -1.10 13.08 7.18
CA PHE A 96 -2.35 13.75 7.55
C PHE A 96 -2.96 13.11 8.81
N MET A 97 -2.97 11.77 8.91
CA MET A 97 -3.47 11.10 10.11
C MET A 97 -2.64 11.38 11.35
N LEU A 98 -1.31 11.40 11.24
CA LEU A 98 -0.42 11.73 12.34
C LEU A 98 -0.66 13.17 12.83
N LEU A 99 -0.85 14.11 11.90
CA LEU A 99 -1.20 15.49 12.22
C LEU A 99 -2.54 15.57 12.97
N MET A 100 -3.57 14.89 12.46
CA MET A 100 -4.89 14.86 13.09
C MET A 100 -4.86 14.26 14.49
N MET A 101 -4.09 13.20 14.72
CA MET A 101 -3.91 12.63 16.05
C MET A 101 -3.15 13.57 16.99
N HIS A 102 -2.14 14.29 16.48
CA HIS A 102 -1.41 15.27 17.28
C HIS A 102 -2.29 16.45 17.69
N GLN A 103 -3.19 16.91 16.80
CA GLN A 103 -4.14 17.99 17.07
C GLN A 103 -5.32 17.59 17.97
N GLN A 104 -5.49 16.29 18.23
CA GLN A 104 -6.50 15.77 19.16
C GLN A 104 -5.99 15.62 20.60
N ILE A 105 -4.73 15.99 20.84
CA ILE A 105 -4.13 16.24 22.16
C ILE A 105 -4.36 17.71 22.52
#